data_AF-A0A962QF26-F1
#
_entry.id   AF-A0A962QF26-F1
#
_cell.length_a   1.000
_cell.length_b   1.000
_cell.length_c   1.000
_cell.angle_alpha   90.00
_cell.angle_beta   90.00
_cell.angle_gamma   90.00
#
_symmetry.space_group_name_H-M   'P 1'
#
loop_
_entity.id
_entity.type
_entity.pdbx_description
1 polymer ?
#
loop_
_entity_poly.entity_id
_entity_poly.type
_entity_poly.pdbx_seq_one_letter_code
_entity_poly.pdbx_strand_id
1 'polypeptide(L)'
;MTKSELFAKAHRWTKLTIETGDDYRATFALCLKALYAESRKPSLTSEALEAIGGNRWQKGDLDRVYFNDLADLYGLDYTTYKTGNIMSASLGGEKISNSKASKILSSLNFGKLWYDCHTNEFHHRGLDAYFGDLIQAIQSKI
;
A
#
# COMPACT_ATOMS: atom_id res chain seq x y z
N MET A 1 18.27 6.47 7.92
CA MET A 1 18.57 7.05 9.25
C MET A 1 19.15 5.96 10.14
N THR A 2 20.26 6.21 10.81
CA THR A 2 20.88 5.27 11.77
C THR A 2 20.13 5.27 13.10
N LYS A 3 20.32 4.25 13.96
CA LYS A 3 19.71 4.23 15.30
C LYS A 3 20.11 5.45 16.13
N SER A 4 21.37 5.88 16.05
CA SER A 4 21.86 7.04 16.80
C SER A 4 21.13 8.33 16.39
N GLU A 5 20.97 8.56 15.09
CA GLU A 5 20.22 9.70 14.55
C GLU A 5 18.75 9.68 14.99
N LEU A 6 18.14 8.49 15.04
CA LEU A 6 16.75 8.32 15.49
C LEU A 6 16.58 8.77 16.95
N PHE A 7 17.45 8.31 17.85
CA PHE A 7 17.41 8.68 19.26
C PHE A 7 17.70 10.18 19.47
N ALA A 8 18.65 10.75 18.72
CA ALA A 8 18.94 12.18 18.76
C ALA A 8 17.74 13.03 18.31
N LYS A 9 17.05 12.63 17.24
CA LYS A 9 15.83 13.28 16.75
C LYS A 9 14.69 13.15 17.77
N ALA A 10 14.48 11.97 18.36
CA ALA A 10 13.47 11.73 19.39
C ALA A 10 13.69 12.61 20.62
N HIS A 11 14.95 12.73 21.06
CA HIS A 11 15.35 13.57 22.18
C HIS A 11 15.07 15.05 21.92
N ARG A 12 15.41 15.53 20.71
CA ARG A 12 15.11 16.90 20.30
C ARG A 12 13.60 17.15 20.26
N TRP A 13 12.81 16.24 19.68
CA TRP A 13 11.35 16.37 19.64
C TRP A 13 10.75 16.43 21.04
N THR A 14 11.15 15.52 21.92
CA THR A 14 10.67 15.50 23.32
C THR A 14 10.88 16.85 24.00
N LYS A 15 12.04 17.49 23.82
CA LYS A 15 12.31 18.82 24.40
C LYS A 15 11.46 19.95 23.81
N LEU A 16 10.94 19.78 22.59
CA LEU A 16 10.06 20.74 21.94
C LEU A 16 8.59 20.54 22.34
N THR A 17 8.18 19.30 22.60
CA THR A 17 6.79 18.95 22.88
C THR A 17 6.42 18.89 24.36
N ILE A 18 7.39 18.71 25.26
CA ILE A 18 7.11 18.50 26.69
C ILE A 18 6.58 19.78 27.35
N GLU A 19 5.45 19.66 28.05
CA GLU A 19 4.85 20.77 28.81
C GLU A 19 5.04 20.58 30.32
N THR A 20 4.70 21.62 31.10
CA THR A 20 4.85 21.59 32.55
C THR A 20 3.83 20.62 33.16
N GLY A 21 4.31 19.52 33.74
CA GLY A 21 3.48 18.45 34.31
C GLY A 21 3.57 17.12 33.59
N ASP A 22 4.17 17.09 32.40
CA ASP A 22 4.37 15.86 31.63
C ASP A 22 5.52 15.00 32.17
N ASP A 23 5.37 13.68 32.07
CA ASP A 23 6.46 12.74 32.32
C ASP A 23 7.38 12.64 31.10
N TYR A 24 8.66 12.97 31.29
CA TYR A 24 9.66 12.97 30.22
C TYR A 24 9.79 11.60 29.54
N ARG A 25 9.74 10.50 30.31
CA ARG A 25 9.93 9.15 29.75
C ARG A 25 8.74 8.78 28.87
N ALA A 26 7.53 9.13 29.28
CA ALA A 26 6.32 8.92 28.48
C ALA A 26 6.37 9.71 27.17
N THR A 27 6.68 11.01 27.23
CA THR A 27 6.78 11.88 26.04
C THR A 27 7.89 11.41 25.09
N PHE A 28 9.04 11.01 25.64
CA PHE A 28 10.13 10.44 24.85
C PHE A 28 9.75 9.14 24.17
N ALA A 29 9.08 8.22 24.88
CA ALA A 29 8.61 6.96 24.31
C ALA A 29 7.60 7.19 23.15
N LEU A 30 6.71 8.18 23.29
CA LEU A 30 5.78 8.60 22.25
C LEU A 30 6.51 9.15 21.01
N CYS A 31 7.43 10.09 21.20
CA CYS A 31 8.23 10.66 20.10
C CYS A 31 9.06 9.59 19.39
N LEU A 32 9.68 8.69 20.17
CA LEU A 32 10.47 7.58 19.65
C LEU A 32 9.59 6.62 18.83
N LYS A 33 8.40 6.27 19.32
CA LYS A 33 7.43 5.42 18.59
C LYS A 33 7.00 6.04 17.27
N ALA A 34 6.73 7.35 17.25
CA ALA A 34 6.35 8.07 16.02
C ALA A 34 7.49 8.05 15.00
N LEU A 35 8.73 8.32 15.42
CA LEU A 35 9.91 8.28 14.55
C LEU A 35 10.24 6.87 14.06
N TYR A 36 10.03 5.85 14.89
CA TYR A 36 10.14 4.46 14.43
C TYR A 36 9.12 4.14 13.35
N ALA A 37 7.85 4.54 13.54
CA ALA A 37 6.82 4.36 12.52
C ALA A 37 7.16 5.09 11.21
N GLU A 38 7.74 6.29 11.29
CA GLU A 38 8.22 7.04 10.13
C GLU A 38 9.40 6.35 9.44
N SER A 39 10.40 5.89 10.20
CA SER A 39 11.62 5.24 9.67
C SER A 39 11.37 3.84 9.08
N ARG A 40 10.27 3.20 9.49
CA ARG A 40 9.89 1.85 9.07
C ARG A 40 8.88 1.87 7.92
N LYS A 41 8.48 3.05 7.44
CA LYS A 41 7.72 3.13 6.20
C LYS A 41 8.55 2.45 5.10
N PRO A 42 8.01 1.41 4.44
CA PRO A 42 8.72 0.74 3.38
C PRO A 42 9.15 1.78 2.35
N SER A 43 10.45 1.82 2.04
CA SER A 43 10.92 2.62 0.92
C SER A 43 10.28 2.04 -0.33
N LEU A 44 9.28 2.72 -0.87
CA LEU A 44 8.60 2.40 -2.13
C LEU A 44 9.58 2.65 -3.28
N THR A 45 10.62 1.82 -3.38
CA THR A 45 11.54 1.85 -4.51
C THR A 45 10.95 1.05 -5.66
N SER A 46 11.36 1.38 -6.90
CA SER A 46 10.97 0.64 -8.09
C SER A 46 11.25 -0.85 -7.94
N GLU A 47 12.41 -1.20 -7.38
CA GLU A 47 12.85 -2.59 -7.23
C GLU A 47 11.97 -3.36 -6.23
N ALA A 48 11.58 -2.72 -5.13
CA ALA A 48 10.68 -3.31 -4.15
C ALA A 48 9.28 -3.55 -4.75
N LEU A 49 8.80 -2.61 -5.57
CA LEU A 49 7.50 -2.71 -6.23
C LEU A 49 7.51 -3.75 -7.36
N GLU A 50 8.62 -3.89 -8.09
CA GLU A 50 8.81 -4.95 -9.08
C GLU A 50 8.86 -6.34 -8.42
N ALA A 51 9.51 -6.46 -7.26
CA ALA A 51 9.62 -7.73 -6.52
C ALA A 51 8.26 -8.30 -6.07
N ILE A 52 7.25 -7.46 -5.86
CA ILE A 52 5.89 -7.87 -5.48
C ILE A 52 4.94 -8.00 -6.68
N GLY A 53 5.45 -8.00 -7.91
CA GLY A 53 4.67 -8.21 -9.14
C GLY A 53 4.34 -6.94 -9.93
N GLY A 54 4.93 -5.79 -9.57
CA GLY A 54 4.86 -4.57 -10.36
C GLY A 54 5.61 -4.69 -11.68
N ASN A 55 5.08 -4.05 -12.73
CA ASN A 55 5.70 -4.00 -14.05
C ASN A 55 6.21 -2.59 -14.31
N ARG A 56 7.53 -2.41 -14.27
CA ARG A 56 8.15 -1.12 -14.55
C ARG A 56 8.07 -0.76 -16.03
N TRP A 57 7.67 0.47 -16.29
CA TRP A 57 7.59 1.07 -17.61
C TRP A 57 8.30 2.41 -17.56
N GLN A 58 9.29 2.57 -18.43
CA GLN A 58 10.08 3.79 -18.53
C GLN A 58 10.08 4.29 -19.97
N LYS A 59 9.79 5.58 -20.18
CA LYS A 59 9.86 6.24 -21.49
C LYS A 59 10.07 7.73 -21.34
N GLY A 60 11.20 8.23 -21.85
CA GLY A 60 11.58 9.64 -21.68
C GLY A 60 11.72 9.97 -20.20
N ASP A 61 11.04 11.02 -19.75
CA ASP A 61 11.03 11.48 -18.36
C ASP A 61 10.03 10.71 -17.46
N LEU A 62 9.29 9.75 -18.03
CA LEU A 62 8.32 8.97 -17.27
C LEU A 62 8.92 7.66 -16.79
N ASP A 63 8.75 7.38 -15.49
CA ASP A 63 9.13 6.14 -14.83
C ASP A 63 7.99 5.69 -13.90
N ARG A 64 7.33 4.58 -14.24
CA ARG A 64 6.12 4.11 -13.57
C ARG A 64 6.16 2.61 -13.33
N VAL A 65 5.57 2.15 -12.23
CA VAL A 65 5.38 0.72 -11.95
C VAL A 65 3.89 0.39 -11.95
N TYR A 66 3.44 -0.42 -12.92
CA TYR A 66 2.04 -0.82 -13.09
C TYR A 66 1.72 -2.12 -12.35
N PHE A 67 0.53 -2.18 -11.73
CA PHE A 67 -0.01 -3.38 -11.11
C PHE A 67 -1.15 -3.92 -11.98
N ASN A 68 -0.91 -5.08 -12.60
CA ASN A 68 -1.85 -5.67 -13.57
C ASN A 68 -2.76 -6.72 -12.93
N ASP A 69 -2.27 -7.47 -11.93
CA ASP A 69 -3.07 -8.50 -11.24
C ASP A 69 -3.81 -7.89 -10.03
N LEU A 70 -4.76 -7.01 -10.34
CA LEU A 70 -5.51 -6.28 -9.32
C LEU A 70 -6.50 -7.17 -8.56
N ALA A 71 -6.97 -8.26 -9.17
CA ALA A 71 -7.88 -9.19 -8.52
C ALA A 71 -7.17 -9.95 -7.39
N ASP A 72 -5.98 -10.50 -7.66
CA ASP A 72 -5.16 -11.15 -6.62
C ASP A 72 -4.73 -10.14 -5.56
N LEU A 73 -4.29 -8.95 -5.97
CA LEU A 73 -3.88 -7.90 -5.03
C LEU A 73 -5.03 -7.47 -4.10
N TYR A 74 -6.26 -7.41 -4.60
CA TYR A 74 -7.45 -7.12 -3.82
C TYR A 74 -7.92 -8.31 -2.95
N GLY A 75 -7.32 -9.49 -3.13
CA GLY A 75 -7.69 -10.72 -2.42
C GLY A 75 -8.97 -11.37 -2.95
N LEU A 76 -9.32 -11.13 -4.22
CA LEU A 76 -10.47 -11.75 -4.87
C LEU A 76 -10.06 -13.08 -5.53
N ASP A 77 -10.41 -14.18 -4.87
CA ASP A 77 -10.30 -15.51 -5.43
C ASP A 77 -11.58 -15.89 -6.15
N TYR A 78 -11.48 -16.45 -7.36
CA TYR A 78 -12.64 -16.93 -8.09
C TYR A 78 -12.31 -18.08 -9.03
N THR A 79 -13.32 -18.88 -9.32
CA THR A 79 -13.27 -19.91 -10.37
C THR A 79 -14.35 -19.64 -11.41
N THR A 80 -14.12 -20.07 -12.64
CA THR A 80 -15.08 -19.88 -13.74
C THR A 80 -15.48 -21.21 -14.36
N TYR A 81 -16.70 -21.26 -14.87
CA TYR A 81 -17.11 -22.28 -15.84
C TYR A 81 -16.32 -22.11 -17.15
N LYS A 82 -16.37 -23.11 -18.03
CA LYS A 82 -15.80 -23.03 -19.39
C LYS A 82 -16.37 -21.88 -20.22
N THR A 83 -17.56 -21.40 -19.86
CA THR A 83 -18.22 -20.25 -20.50
C THR A 83 -17.66 -18.91 -20.03
N GLY A 84 -16.77 -18.87 -19.05
CA GLY A 84 -16.24 -17.64 -18.44
C GLY A 84 -17.09 -17.09 -17.30
N ASN A 85 -18.28 -17.66 -17.05
CA ASN A 85 -19.12 -17.25 -15.91
C ASN A 85 -18.48 -17.67 -14.59
N ILE A 86 -18.53 -16.80 -13.57
CA ILE A 86 -18.04 -17.10 -12.23
C ILE A 86 -18.86 -18.24 -11.62
N MET A 87 -18.15 -19.31 -11.22
CA MET A 87 -18.68 -20.50 -10.56
C MET A 87 -18.67 -20.33 -9.04
N SER A 88 -17.56 -19.85 -8.48
CA SER A 88 -17.42 -19.54 -7.05
C SER A 88 -16.51 -18.33 -6.87
N ALA A 89 -16.70 -17.58 -5.79
CA ALA A 89 -15.83 -16.49 -5.43
C ALA A 89 -15.71 -16.29 -3.90
N SER A 90 -14.54 -15.86 -3.46
CA SER A 90 -14.25 -15.40 -2.11
C SER A 90 -13.43 -14.13 -2.12
N LEU A 91 -13.58 -13.30 -1.08
CA LEU A 91 -12.81 -12.08 -0.87
C LEU A 91 -12.14 -12.19 0.51
N GLY A 92 -10.81 -12.20 0.55
CA GLY A 92 -10.07 -12.37 1.80
C GLY A 92 -10.39 -13.71 2.50
N GLY A 93 -10.69 -14.75 1.74
CA GLY A 93 -11.11 -16.07 2.25
C GLY A 93 -12.59 -16.20 2.62
N GLU A 94 -13.36 -15.10 2.63
CA GLU A 94 -14.81 -15.15 2.90
C GLU A 94 -15.62 -15.31 1.61
N LYS A 95 -16.58 -16.23 1.61
CA LYS A 95 -17.43 -16.47 0.43
C LYS A 95 -18.30 -15.25 0.12
N ILE A 96 -18.26 -14.80 -1.13
CA ILE A 96 -19.12 -13.72 -1.65
C ILE A 96 -20.03 -14.23 -2.77
N SER A 97 -21.05 -13.45 -3.12
CA SER A 97 -21.91 -13.79 -4.26
C SER A 97 -21.19 -13.61 -5.60
N ASN A 98 -21.46 -14.49 -6.56
CA ASN A 98 -20.84 -14.44 -7.89
C ASN A 98 -21.15 -13.14 -8.64
N SER A 99 -22.34 -12.55 -8.43
CA SER A 99 -22.71 -11.25 -9.01
C SER A 99 -21.91 -10.09 -8.40
N LYS A 100 -21.61 -10.13 -7.10
CA LYS A 100 -20.73 -9.16 -6.45
C LYS A 100 -19.30 -9.32 -6.98
N ALA A 101 -18.80 -10.56 -7.04
CA ALA A 101 -17.47 -10.86 -7.58
C ALA A 101 -17.32 -10.37 -9.02
N SER A 102 -18.32 -10.58 -9.88
CA SER A 102 -18.30 -10.13 -11.27
C SER A 102 -18.22 -8.60 -11.40
N LYS A 103 -18.93 -7.85 -10.56
CA LYS A 103 -18.85 -6.37 -10.54
C LYS A 103 -17.49 -5.87 -10.09
N ILE A 104 -16.92 -6.49 -9.06
CA ILE A 104 -15.56 -6.18 -8.58
C ILE A 104 -14.56 -6.48 -9.69
N LEU A 105 -14.56 -7.71 -10.20
CA LEU A 105 -13.65 -8.15 -11.26
C LEU A 105 -13.72 -7.26 -12.51
N SER A 106 -14.92 -6.87 -12.94
CA SER A 106 -15.09 -5.93 -14.04
C SER A 106 -14.40 -4.60 -13.75
N SER A 107 -14.60 -4.04 -12.55
CA SER A 107 -13.99 -2.76 -12.17
C SER A 107 -12.47 -2.86 -12.11
N LEU A 108 -11.94 -3.95 -11.53
CA LEU A 108 -10.51 -4.21 -11.45
C LEU A 108 -9.88 -4.41 -12.84
N ASN A 109 -10.53 -5.13 -13.75
CA ASN A 109 -10.03 -5.39 -15.10
C ASN A 109 -9.97 -4.14 -16.00
N PHE A 110 -10.90 -3.21 -15.86
CA PHE A 110 -10.89 -1.95 -16.62
C PHE A 110 -10.08 -0.84 -15.93
N GLY A 111 -9.80 -1.03 -14.65
CA GLY A 111 -9.01 -0.13 -13.84
C GLY A 111 -7.53 -0.15 -14.19
N LYS A 112 -6.83 0.91 -13.81
CA LYS A 112 -5.36 0.96 -13.85
C LYS A 112 -4.84 1.49 -12.52
N LEU A 113 -3.79 0.88 -12.00
CA LEU A 113 -3.06 1.32 -10.82
C LEU A 113 -1.57 1.38 -11.17
N TRP A 114 -0.93 2.50 -10.85
CA TRP A 114 0.51 2.63 -11.02
C TRP A 114 1.13 3.48 -9.94
N TYR A 115 2.40 3.21 -9.64
CA TYR A 115 3.26 4.08 -8.83
C TYR A 115 4.09 4.94 -9.77
N ASP A 116 4.15 6.25 -9.54
CA ASP A 116 5.03 7.16 -10.26
C ASP A 116 6.33 7.35 -9.45
N CYS A 117 7.45 6.90 -10.03
CA CYS A 117 8.75 6.90 -9.35
C CYS A 117 9.32 8.31 -9.17
N HIS A 118 8.80 9.31 -9.90
CA HIS A 118 9.28 10.68 -9.81
C HIS A 118 8.55 11.45 -8.70
N THR A 119 7.23 11.33 -8.65
CA THR A 119 6.41 11.97 -7.62
C THR A 119 6.35 11.17 -6.32
N ASN A 120 6.68 9.88 -6.37
CA ASN A 120 6.54 8.92 -5.26
C ASN A 120 5.09 8.74 -4.80
N GLU A 121 4.15 8.78 -5.75
CA GLU A 121 2.72 8.67 -5.48
C GLU A 121 2.08 7.53 -6.27
N PHE A 122 1.04 6.94 -5.67
CA PHE A 122 0.15 6.03 -6.38
C PHE A 122 -0.92 6.82 -7.13
N HIS A 123 -1.18 6.41 -8.36
CA HIS A 123 -2.22 6.95 -9.19
C HIS A 123 -3.11 5.83 -9.72
N HIS A 124 -4.36 6.16 -9.98
CA HIS A 124 -5.33 5.20 -10.49
C HIS A 124 -6.21 5.79 -11.58
N ARG A 125 -6.90 4.90 -12.29
CA ARG A 125 -7.99 5.23 -13.20
C ARG A 125 -9.08 4.18 -13.06
N GLY A 126 -10.32 4.59 -12.78
CA GLY A 126 -11.48 3.69 -12.71
C GLY A 126 -11.49 2.74 -11.51
N LEU A 127 -10.77 3.09 -10.44
CA LEU A 127 -10.59 2.27 -9.22
C LEU A 127 -10.95 3.00 -7.94
N ASP A 128 -11.72 4.09 -8.02
CA ASP A 128 -12.02 5.00 -6.89
C ASP A 128 -12.54 4.26 -5.65
N ALA A 129 -13.39 3.25 -5.85
CA ALA A 129 -13.97 2.45 -4.77
C ALA A 129 -12.99 1.44 -4.12
N TYR A 130 -11.86 1.15 -4.77
CA TYR A 130 -10.93 0.08 -4.38
C TYR A 130 -9.51 0.60 -4.10
N PHE A 131 -9.24 1.86 -4.42
CA PHE A 131 -7.90 2.43 -4.42
C PHE A 131 -7.21 2.34 -3.06
N GLY A 132 -7.93 2.66 -1.97
CA GLY A 132 -7.38 2.59 -0.62
C GLY A 132 -6.96 1.17 -0.22
N ASP A 133 -7.85 0.20 -0.42
CA ASP A 133 -7.59 -1.21 -0.12
C ASP A 133 -6.42 -1.76 -0.94
N LEU A 134 -6.33 -1.39 -2.22
CA LEU A 134 -5.24 -1.81 -3.12
C LEU A 134 -3.89 -1.26 -2.67
N ILE A 135 -3.82 0.02 -2.27
CA ILE A 135 -2.58 0.60 -1.73
C ILE A 135 -2.18 -0.11 -0.44
N GLN A 136 -3.15 -0.38 0.45
CA GLN A 136 -2.87 -1.08 1.69
C GLN A 136 -2.34 -2.50 1.43
N ALA A 137 -2.92 -3.20 0.45
CA ALA A 137 -2.45 -4.51 0.02
C ALA A 137 -1.00 -4.46 -0.51
N ILE A 138 -0.66 -3.45 -1.33
CA ILE A 138 0.71 -3.25 -1.82
C ILE A 138 1.66 -2.97 -0.66
N GLN A 139 1.33 -2.04 0.22
CA GLN A 139 2.18 -1.62 1.34
C GLN A 139 2.41 -2.74 2.36
N SER A 140 1.46 -3.67 2.51
CA SER A 140 1.62 -4.82 3.41
C SER A 140 2.54 -5.92 2.87
N LYS A 141 2.85 -5.90 1.56
CA LYS A 141 3.75 -6.85 0.89
C LYS A 141 5.20 -6.37 0.82
N ILE A 142 5.51 -5.15 1.27
CA ILE A 142 6.85 -4.54 1.30
C ILE A 142 7.34 -4.45 2.75
#